data_AF-A0A0P0RJD6-F1
#
_entry.id   AF-A0A0P0RJD6-F1
#
_cell.length_a   1.000
_cell.length_b   1.000
_cell.length_c   1.000
_cell.angle_alpha   90.00
_cell.angle_beta   90.00
_cell.angle_gamma   90.00
#
_symmetry.space_group_name_H-M   'P 1'
#
loop_
_entity.id
_entity.type
_entity.pdbx_description
1 polymer ?
#
loop_
_entity_poly.entity_id
_entity_poly.type
_entity_poly.pdbx_seq_one_letter_code
_entity_poly.pdbx_strand_id
1 'polypeptide(L)'
;MSEEKRNDTSICVETVGARTVRGGRVTRVSSQVEIEGNALADGAGYAACWLDRPIALVGSRLSNGDTITGTPQERFSITVRDGQYIPCLFEADYRFSLADTAAGSKSYA
;
A
#
# COMPACT_ATOMS: atom_id res chain seq x y z
N MET A 1 -29.37 -5.41 21.28
CA MET A 1 -28.68 -5.57 20.00
C MET A 1 -27.60 -4.50 19.95
N SER A 2 -26.39 -4.84 20.37
CA SER A 2 -25.28 -3.90 20.43
C SER A 2 -24.64 -3.83 19.05
N GLU A 3 -24.61 -2.64 18.43
CA GLU A 3 -23.77 -2.41 17.25
C GLU A 3 -22.31 -2.52 17.70
N GLU A 4 -21.67 -3.64 17.39
CA GLU A 4 -20.24 -3.79 17.49
C GLU A 4 -19.61 -2.79 16.52
N LYS A 5 -18.93 -1.77 17.06
CA LYS A 5 -18.17 -0.79 16.27
C LYS A 5 -17.10 -1.55 15.49
N ARG A 6 -17.33 -1.73 14.20
CA ARG A 6 -16.38 -2.34 13.28
C ARG A 6 -15.26 -1.32 13.03
N ASN A 7 -14.05 -1.60 13.53
CA ASN A 7 -12.90 -0.68 13.46
C ASN A 7 -12.15 -0.83 12.12
N ASP A 8 -12.86 -0.66 11.01
CA ASP A 8 -12.26 -0.76 9.68
C ASP A 8 -11.30 0.42 9.43
N THR A 9 -10.16 0.14 8.81
CA THR A 9 -9.13 1.14 8.50
C THR A 9 -9.07 1.39 7.00
N SER A 10 -9.29 2.63 6.57
CA SER A 10 -9.12 3.03 5.16
C SER A 10 -7.75 3.67 4.93
N ILE A 11 -6.99 3.13 3.99
CA ILE A 11 -5.65 3.60 3.61
C ILE A 11 -5.71 4.21 2.21
N CYS A 12 -5.30 5.45 2.05
CA CYS A 12 -5.36 6.12 0.74
C CYS A 12 -4.27 5.63 -0.20
N VAL A 13 -4.60 5.56 -1.50
CA VAL A 13 -3.66 5.26 -2.57
C VAL A 13 -2.81 6.48 -2.89
N GLU A 14 -1.52 6.27 -3.06
CA GLU A 14 -0.62 7.35 -3.45
C GLU A 14 -0.83 7.80 -4.88
N THR A 15 -0.81 9.11 -5.06
CA THR A 15 -0.91 9.75 -6.37
C THR A 15 0.21 10.76 -6.56
N VAL A 16 0.49 11.15 -7.80
CA VAL A 16 1.43 12.23 -8.09
C VAL A 16 1.05 13.47 -7.27
N GLY A 17 2.04 14.05 -6.60
CA GLY A 17 1.90 15.22 -5.73
C GLY A 17 1.83 14.89 -4.24
N ALA A 18 1.76 13.62 -3.85
CA ALA A 18 1.81 13.17 -2.46
C ALA A 18 3.09 13.59 -1.74
N ARG A 19 3.00 13.76 -0.42
CA ARG A 19 4.07 14.32 0.42
C ARG A 19 4.73 13.24 1.27
N THR A 20 6.04 13.35 1.47
CA THR A 20 6.77 12.49 2.41
C THR A 20 7.09 13.21 3.72
N VAL A 21 7.50 12.46 4.76
CA VAL A 21 7.90 13.00 6.07
C VAL A 21 9.03 14.00 5.92
N ARG A 22 10.02 13.70 5.07
CA ARG A 22 11.17 14.60 4.85
C ARG A 22 10.86 15.78 3.91
N GLY A 23 9.59 15.97 3.53
CA GLY A 23 9.14 17.11 2.73
C GLY A 23 9.23 16.91 1.22
N GLY A 24 9.57 15.71 0.76
CA GLY A 24 9.61 15.36 -0.65
C GLY A 24 8.23 15.23 -1.27
N ARG A 25 8.18 15.12 -2.61
CA ARG A 25 6.93 14.90 -3.35
C ARG A 25 7.01 13.74 -4.34
N VAL A 26 5.98 12.90 -4.37
CA VAL A 26 5.80 11.90 -5.44
C VAL A 26 5.66 12.63 -6.78
N THR A 27 6.62 12.46 -7.68
CA THR A 27 6.59 13.09 -9.01
C THR A 27 6.20 12.13 -10.13
N ARG A 28 6.26 10.82 -9.86
CA ARG A 28 5.92 9.76 -10.82
C ARG A 28 5.21 8.60 -10.12
N VAL A 29 4.12 8.14 -10.73
CA VAL A 29 3.42 6.91 -10.34
C VAL A 29 3.51 5.96 -11.53
N SER A 30 4.49 5.07 -11.50
CA SER A 30 4.37 3.79 -12.21
C SER A 30 4.29 2.70 -11.15
N SER A 31 4.16 1.43 -11.55
CA SER A 31 4.40 0.31 -10.63
C SER A 31 5.78 0.36 -9.93
N GLN A 32 6.65 1.30 -10.33
CA GLN A 32 7.79 1.81 -9.58
C GLN A 32 7.49 3.26 -9.17
N VAL A 33 7.08 3.48 -7.93
CA VAL A 33 7.08 4.84 -7.38
C VAL A 33 8.54 5.24 -7.13
N GLU A 34 8.95 6.36 -7.74
CA GLU A 34 10.23 7.02 -7.49
C GLU A 34 9.96 8.42 -6.95
N ILE A 35 10.54 8.72 -5.79
CA ILE A 35 10.46 10.04 -5.14
C ILE A 35 11.89 10.55 -4.98
N GLU A 36 12.22 11.61 -5.72
CA GLU A 36 13.56 12.22 -5.68
C GLU A 36 14.69 11.16 -5.87
N GLY A 37 14.46 10.17 -6.74
CA GLY A 37 15.41 9.08 -7.02
C GLY A 37 15.36 7.90 -6.04
N ASN A 38 14.40 7.86 -5.12
CA ASN A 38 14.22 6.77 -4.15
C ASN A 38 13.04 5.89 -4.54
N ALA A 39 13.28 4.59 -4.61
CA ALA A 39 12.26 3.60 -4.95
C ALA A 39 11.34 3.33 -3.76
N LEU A 40 10.13 2.86 -4.05
CA LEU A 40 9.23 2.30 -3.05
C LEU A 40 9.86 1.05 -2.39
N ALA A 41 9.86 1.01 -1.06
CA ALA A 41 10.34 -0.12 -0.27
C ALA A 41 9.22 -1.09 0.15
N ASP A 42 8.00 -0.58 0.35
CA ASP A 42 6.81 -1.37 0.67
C ASP A 42 5.52 -0.70 0.15
N GLY A 43 4.38 -1.39 0.19
CA GLY A 43 3.15 -0.88 -0.42
C GLY A 43 1.90 -1.65 -0.03
N ALA A 44 0.92 -1.61 -0.91
CA ALA A 44 -0.37 -2.28 -0.72
C ALA A 44 -0.29 -3.82 -0.64
N GLY A 45 0.86 -4.43 -0.95
CA GLY A 45 0.99 -5.89 -1.04
C GLY A 45 -0.08 -6.48 -1.97
N TYR A 46 -0.72 -7.56 -1.52
CA TYR A 46 -1.80 -8.21 -2.27
C TYR A 46 -3.12 -7.43 -2.31
N ALA A 47 -3.26 -6.33 -1.56
CA ALA A 47 -4.50 -5.53 -1.61
C ALA A 47 -4.66 -4.79 -2.94
N ALA A 48 -3.56 -4.36 -3.55
CA ALA A 48 -3.56 -3.72 -4.86
C ALA A 48 -2.18 -3.83 -5.51
N CYS A 49 -2.14 -4.53 -6.65
CA CYS A 49 -0.94 -4.67 -7.46
C CYS A 49 -1.18 -4.19 -8.89
N TRP A 50 -0.15 -3.64 -9.51
CA TRP A 50 -0.10 -3.38 -10.94
C TRP A 50 1.18 -3.96 -11.52
N LEU A 51 1.05 -4.85 -12.51
CA LEU A 51 2.20 -5.59 -13.10
C LEU A 51 3.05 -6.28 -12.02
N ASP A 52 2.40 -7.02 -11.13
CA ASP A 52 3.03 -7.80 -10.05
C ASP A 52 3.84 -6.97 -9.05
N ARG A 53 3.55 -5.67 -8.95
CA ARG A 53 4.18 -4.76 -7.99
C ARG A 53 3.12 -4.05 -7.16
N PRO A 54 3.37 -3.84 -5.87
CA PRO A 54 2.39 -3.24 -4.99
C PRO A 54 2.26 -1.75 -5.32
N ILE A 55 1.02 -1.25 -5.28
CA ILE A 55 0.77 0.19 -5.40
C ILE A 55 1.21 0.86 -4.08
N ALA A 56 1.81 2.05 -4.16
CA ALA A 56 2.17 2.82 -2.97
C ALA A 56 0.92 3.33 -2.24
N LEU A 57 1.00 3.36 -0.91
CA LEU A 57 -0.06 3.81 0.00
C LEU A 57 0.46 4.91 0.94
N VAL A 58 -0.47 5.68 1.51
CA VAL A 58 -0.12 6.53 2.66
C VAL A 58 0.36 5.64 3.80
N GLY A 59 1.57 5.91 4.28
CA GLY A 59 2.30 5.07 5.23
C GLY A 59 3.43 4.25 4.58
N SER A 60 3.48 4.15 3.25
CA SER A 60 4.54 3.40 2.56
C SER A 60 5.92 4.01 2.78
N ARG A 61 6.92 3.16 2.89
CA ARG A 61 8.33 3.56 3.01
C ARG A 61 9.03 3.58 1.65
N LEU A 62 10.05 4.41 1.57
CA LEU A 62 10.99 4.48 0.47
C LEU A 62 12.31 3.80 0.81
N SER A 63 13.12 3.52 -0.21
CA SER A 63 14.45 2.90 -0.07
C SER A 63 15.43 3.69 0.80
N ASN A 64 15.22 5.00 0.97
CA ASN A 64 16.00 5.86 1.86
C ASN A 64 15.43 5.97 3.29
N GLY A 65 14.41 5.17 3.61
CA GLY A 65 13.72 5.16 4.90
C GLY A 65 12.76 6.34 5.13
N ASP A 66 12.45 7.15 4.12
CA ASP A 66 11.39 8.15 4.21
C ASP A 66 10.01 7.48 4.05
N THR A 67 8.96 8.16 4.50
CA THR A 67 7.60 7.62 4.52
C THR A 67 6.65 8.59 3.83
N ILE A 68 5.75 8.06 3.01
CA ILE A 68 4.70 8.87 2.39
C ILE A 68 3.59 9.12 3.41
N THR A 69 3.23 10.39 3.57
CA THR A 69 2.38 10.88 4.67
C THR A 69 1.00 11.32 4.23
N GLY A 70 0.79 11.47 2.92
CA GLY A 70 -0.49 11.95 2.43
C GLY A 70 -0.47 12.17 0.93
N THR A 71 -1.63 11.92 0.34
CA THR A 71 -1.89 12.05 -1.10
C THR A 71 -2.81 13.25 -1.34
N PRO A 72 -2.68 13.99 -2.46
CA PRO A 72 -3.60 15.08 -2.79
C PRO A 72 -5.01 14.59 -3.15
N GLN A 73 -5.18 13.30 -3.44
CA GLN A 73 -6.45 12.69 -3.82
C GLN A 73 -6.91 11.69 -2.76
N GLU A 74 -7.98 12.01 -2.04
CA GLU A 74 -8.57 11.12 -1.01
C GLU A 74 -9.68 10.22 -1.57
N ARG A 75 -9.91 10.23 -2.89
CA ARG A 75 -11.04 9.49 -3.52
C ARG A 75 -10.83 7.98 -3.63
N PHE A 76 -9.59 7.50 -3.56
CA PHE A 76 -9.25 6.09 -3.70
C PHE A 76 -8.54 5.60 -2.45
N SER A 77 -9.15 4.62 -1.78
CA SER A 77 -8.59 3.98 -0.59
C SER A 77 -8.84 2.48 -0.59
N ILE A 78 -8.02 1.78 0.17
CA ILE A 78 -8.16 0.36 0.49
C ILE A 78 -8.70 0.29 1.91
N THR A 79 -9.84 -0.37 2.11
CA THR A 79 -10.38 -0.61 3.44
C THR A 79 -9.96 -1.98 3.93
N VAL A 80 -9.18 -2.01 5.01
CA VAL A 80 -8.81 -3.22 5.74
C VAL A 80 -9.80 -3.39 6.87
N ARG A 81 -10.52 -4.51 6.88
CA ARG A 81 -11.45 -4.80 7.98
C ARG A 81 -10.70 -5.16 9.25
N ASP A 82 -11.31 -4.90 10.40
CA ASP A 82 -10.74 -5.33 11.67
C ASP A 82 -10.48 -6.85 11.67
N GLY A 83 -9.27 -7.25 12.09
CA GLY A 83 -8.78 -8.63 12.04
C GLY A 83 -8.47 -9.19 10.63
N GLN A 84 -8.67 -8.44 9.55
CA GLN A 84 -8.32 -8.88 8.19
C GLN A 84 -6.82 -8.81 7.97
N TYR A 85 -6.19 -9.96 7.76
CA TYR A 85 -4.83 -10.03 7.27
C TYR A 85 -4.79 -9.84 5.75
N ILE A 86 -3.98 -8.89 5.29
CA ILE A 86 -3.63 -8.74 3.88
C ILE A 86 -2.16 -9.14 3.75
N PRO A 87 -1.86 -10.22 3.01
CA PRO A 87 -0.48 -10.62 2.77
C PRO A 87 0.37 -9.47 2.21
N CYS A 88 1.51 -9.25 2.84
CA CYS A 88 2.52 -8.29 2.42
C CYS A 88 2.11 -6.81 2.40
N LEU A 89 1.05 -6.44 3.13
CA LEU A 89 0.70 -5.03 3.34
C LEU A 89 1.77 -4.34 4.20
N PHE A 90 2.39 -3.28 3.67
CA PHE A 90 3.52 -2.57 4.28
C PHE A 90 4.73 -3.44 4.64
N GLU A 91 4.83 -4.65 4.09
CA GLU A 91 5.99 -5.50 4.28
C GLU A 91 7.11 -5.09 3.31
N ALA A 92 8.30 -4.85 3.87
CA ALA A 92 9.49 -4.64 3.06
C ALA A 92 9.85 -5.92 2.30
N ASP A 93 10.47 -5.77 1.13
CA ASP A 93 10.88 -6.86 0.26
C ASP A 93 9.73 -7.71 -0.32
N TYR A 94 8.55 -7.09 -0.52
CA TYR A 94 7.49 -7.72 -1.31
C TYR A 94 8.05 -8.35 -2.59
N ARG A 95 7.94 -9.67 -2.68
CA ARG A 95 8.25 -10.44 -3.87
C ARG A 95 6.98 -11.17 -4.27
N PHE A 96 6.40 -10.74 -5.38
CA PHE A 96 5.33 -11.51 -5.99
C PHE A 96 5.89 -12.89 -6.39
N SER A 97 5.39 -13.94 -5.75
CA SER A 97 5.63 -15.31 -6.17
C SER A 97 4.41 -15.83 -6.89
N LEU A 98 4.59 -16.37 -8.10
CA LEU A 98 3.52 -17.09 -8.82
C LEU A 98 2.99 -18.29 -8.00
N ALA A 99 3.77 -18.81 -7.05
CA ALA A 99 3.32 -19.87 -6.14
C ALA A 99 2.29 -19.36 -5.12
N ASP A 100 2.33 -18.09 -4.72
CA ASP A 100 1.39 -17.50 -3.77
C ASP A 100 0.01 -17.29 -4.40
N THR A 101 -0.04 -17.07 -5.72
CA THR A 101 -1.30 -17.03 -6.49
C THR A 101 -2.03 -18.37 -6.47
N ALA A 102 -1.30 -19.50 -6.41
CA ALA A 102 -1.90 -20.83 -6.24
C ALA A 102 -2.40 -21.07 -4.81
N ALA A 103 -1.75 -20.46 -3.80
CA ALA A 103 -2.19 -20.49 -2.41
C ALA A 103 -3.38 -19.55 -2.11
N GLY A 104 -3.63 -18.55 -2.95
CA GLY A 104 -4.79 -17.64 -2.90
C GLY A 104 -6.15 -18.31 -3.19
N SER A 105 -6.17 -19.62 -3.47
CA SER A 105 -7.38 -20.45 -3.49
C SER A 105 -7.77 -20.99 -2.11
N LYS A 106 -7.25 -20.43 -1.01
CA LYS A 106 -7.82 -20.63 0.33
C LYS A 106 -8.87 -19.57 0.61
N SER A 107 -10.11 -19.90 0.24
CA SER A 107 -11.29 -19.29 0.85
C SER A 107 -11.19 -19.45 2.36
N TYR A 108 -10.94 -18.37 3.08
CA TYR A 108 -11.24 -18.29 4.50
C TYR A 108 -12.70 -17.86 4.59
N ALA A 109 -13.56 -18.85 4.88
CA ALA A 109 -14.98 -18.69 5.14
C ALA A 109 -15.24 -17.96 6.46
#